data_AF-A0A1G3LZ60-F1
#
_entry.id   AF-A0A1G3LZ60-F1
#
_cell.length_a   1.000
_cell.length_b   1.000
_cell.length_c   1.000
_cell.angle_alpha   90.00
_cell.angle_beta   90.00
_cell.angle_gamma   90.00
#
_symmetry.space_group_name_H-M   'P 1'
#
loop_
_entity.id
_entity.type
_entity.pdbx_description
1 polymer ?
#
loop_
_entity_poly.entity_id
_entity_poly.type
_entity_poly.pdbx_seq_one_letter_code
_entity_poly.pdbx_strand_id
1 'polypeptide(L)'
;MNKAKFDSTILIVIGCAVIVTVLAGFTSVYASRQASRYMTKLVDGTMESTVRKSTWTTLREGRILGRAVPRKGPTAYVVSVRHLGKEYRAIASVDDDGSVTKVYPLAGGIDSAYVRRLGILFDRTSRGGAGSDLSPLDSALEPLIIDILETMTSLERVRMEVSDDDR
;
A
#
# COMPACT_ATOMS: atom_id res chain seq x y z
N MET A 1 40.61 -35.47 26.89
CA MET A 1 39.21 -34.98 26.74
C MET A 1 39.12 -33.59 27.35
N ASN A 2 39.18 -32.54 26.52
CA ASN A 2 38.99 -31.16 26.99
C ASN A 2 37.49 -30.97 27.32
N LYS A 3 37.17 -30.82 28.61
CA LYS A 3 35.85 -30.32 29.03
C LYS A 3 35.73 -28.90 28.51
N ALA A 4 34.97 -28.68 27.45
CA ALA A 4 34.51 -27.37 27.07
C ALA A 4 33.80 -26.77 28.30
N LYS A 5 34.46 -25.83 28.98
CA LYS A 5 33.82 -25.03 30.02
C LYS A 5 32.84 -24.12 29.29
N PHE A 6 31.61 -24.57 29.16
CA PHE A 6 30.51 -23.70 28.74
C PHE A 6 30.40 -22.59 29.79
N ASP A 7 30.87 -21.40 29.43
CA ASP A 7 30.81 -20.22 30.28
C ASP A 7 29.34 -19.86 30.48
N SER A 8 28.88 -19.88 31.74
CA SER A 8 27.48 -19.57 32.06
C SER A 8 27.09 -18.16 31.57
N THR A 9 28.07 -17.27 31.46
CA THR A 9 27.91 -15.93 30.89
C THR A 9 27.45 -16.00 29.43
N ILE A 10 28.02 -16.90 28.62
CA ILE A 10 27.65 -17.08 27.21
C ILE A 10 26.22 -17.64 27.11
N LEU A 11 25.86 -18.60 27.98
CA LEU A 11 24.50 -19.15 28.02
C LEU A 11 23.46 -18.10 28.41
N ILE A 12 23.78 -17.21 29.36
CA ILE A 12 22.91 -16.09 29.75
C ILE A 12 22.72 -15.13 28.57
N VAL A 13 23.79 -14.75 27.87
CA VAL A 13 23.72 -13.85 26.72
C VAL A 13 22.88 -14.47 25.59
N ILE A 14 23.08 -15.74 25.27
CA ILE A 14 22.26 -16.46 24.27
C ILE A 14 20.80 -16.52 24.72
N GLY A 15 20.54 -16.83 25.99
CA GLY A 15 19.18 -16.85 26.56
C GLY A 15 18.49 -15.49 26.43
N CYS A 16 19.18 -14.40 26.78
CA CYS A 16 18.68 -13.04 26.59
C CYS A 16 18.43 -12.72 25.11
N ALA A 17 19.34 -13.11 24.21
CA ALA A 17 19.17 -12.88 22.77
C ALA A 17 17.94 -13.62 22.21
N VAL A 18 17.70 -14.85 22.64
CA VAL A 18 16.49 -15.62 22.26
C VAL A 18 15.23 -14.93 22.77
N ILE A 19 15.21 -14.51 24.04
CA ILE A 19 14.05 -13.81 24.62
C ILE A 19 13.76 -12.50 23.87
N VAL A 20 14.79 -11.70 23.58
CA VAL A 20 14.66 -10.45 22.82
C VAL A 20 14.15 -10.72 21.41
N THR A 21 14.64 -11.77 20.75
CA THR A 21 14.20 -12.16 19.39
C THR A 21 12.73 -12.57 19.38
N VAL A 22 12.30 -13.35 20.38
CA VAL A 22 10.90 -13.75 20.53
C VAL A 22 10.01 -12.54 20.79
N LEU A 23 10.39 -11.65 21.71
CA LEU A 23 9.68 -10.40 21.98
C LEU A 23 9.60 -9.49 20.75
N ALA A 24 10.68 -9.36 19.99
CA ALA A 24 10.70 -8.62 18.72
C ALA A 24 9.74 -9.25 17.69
N GLY A 25 9.69 -10.58 17.61
CA GLY A 25 8.72 -11.30 16.79
C GLY A 25 7.27 -11.00 17.17
N PHE A 26 6.93 -11.10 18.45
CA PHE A 26 5.58 -10.80 18.95
C PHE A 26 5.17 -9.35 18.71
N THR A 27 6.04 -8.39 19.03
CA THR A 27 5.78 -6.97 18.82
C THR A 27 5.63 -6.63 17.34
N SER A 28 6.43 -7.24 16.46
CA SER A 28 6.31 -7.09 15.00
C SER A 28 4.95 -7.59 14.49
N VAL A 29 4.51 -8.79 14.91
CA VAL A 29 3.20 -9.34 14.52
C VAL A 29 2.06 -8.47 15.04
N TYR A 30 2.15 -8.00 16.28
CA TYR A 30 1.15 -7.13 16.88
C TYR A 30 1.04 -5.79 16.13
N ALA A 31 2.17 -5.13 15.88
CA ALA A 31 2.23 -3.88 15.12
C ALA A 31 1.67 -4.05 13.70
N SER A 32 2.01 -5.15 13.02
CA SER A 32 1.49 -5.48 11.69
C SER A 32 -0.04 -5.64 11.69
N ARG A 33 -0.60 -6.36 12.68
CA ARG A 33 -2.06 -6.52 12.82
C ARG A 33 -2.75 -5.19 13.09
N GLN A 34 -2.18 -4.34 13.93
CA GLN A 34 -2.75 -3.03 14.25
C GLN A 34 -2.72 -2.10 13.02
N ALA A 35 -1.61 -2.10 12.27
CA ALA A 35 -1.48 -1.35 11.03
C ALA A 35 -2.48 -1.83 9.97
N SER A 36 -2.62 -3.15 9.79
CA SER A 36 -3.60 -3.75 8.89
C SER A 36 -5.03 -3.33 9.21
N ARG A 37 -5.43 -3.42 10.50
CA ARG A 37 -6.75 -2.97 10.95
C ARG A 37 -6.99 -1.47 10.72
N TYR A 38 -5.97 -0.64 10.99
CA TYR A 38 -6.04 0.79 10.75
C TYR A 38 -6.24 1.09 9.27
N MET A 39 -5.47 0.45 8.38
CA MET A 39 -5.59 0.65 6.94
C MET A 39 -6.92 0.16 6.40
N THR A 40 -7.41 -1.02 6.82
CA THR A 40 -8.77 -1.48 6.48
C THR A 40 -9.82 -0.44 6.88
N LYS A 41 -9.75 0.06 8.11
CA LYS A 41 -10.71 1.06 8.60
C LYS A 41 -10.63 2.37 7.81
N LEU A 42 -9.43 2.82 7.47
CA LEU A 42 -9.20 4.00 6.65
C LEU A 42 -9.83 3.82 5.27
N VAL A 43 -9.52 2.72 4.58
CA VAL A 43 -10.00 2.47 3.22
C VAL A 43 -11.52 2.30 3.18
N ASP A 44 -12.08 1.46 4.05
CA ASP A 44 -13.52 1.21 4.09
C ASP A 44 -14.30 2.47 4.51
N GLY A 45 -13.71 3.32 5.36
CA GLY A 45 -14.26 4.62 5.74
C GLY A 45 -14.25 5.65 4.59
N THR A 46 -13.18 5.70 3.80
CA THR A 46 -13.06 6.66 2.69
C THR A 46 -13.92 6.29 1.48
N MET A 47 -14.12 4.99 1.22
CA MET A 47 -14.90 4.53 0.07
C MET A 47 -16.42 4.49 0.32
N GLU A 48 -16.90 5.08 1.43
CA GLU A 48 -18.32 5.25 1.78
C GLU A 48 -19.18 3.97 1.69
N SER A 49 -18.57 2.79 1.84
CA SER A 49 -19.27 1.51 1.80
C SER A 49 -19.11 0.79 3.13
N THR A 50 -20.02 1.08 4.06
CA THR A 50 -20.06 0.50 5.42
C THR A 50 -20.18 -1.04 5.43
N VAL A 51 -20.48 -1.66 4.30
CA VAL A 51 -20.68 -3.12 4.13
C VAL A 51 -19.45 -3.81 3.55
N ARG A 52 -18.44 -3.07 3.08
CA ARG A 52 -17.32 -3.60 2.29
C ARG A 52 -16.49 -4.67 3.02
N LYS A 53 -16.26 -4.48 4.33
CA LYS A 53 -15.47 -5.35 5.23
C LYS A 53 -14.27 -5.98 4.51
N SER A 54 -13.27 -5.16 4.21
CA SER A 54 -12.11 -5.58 3.43
C SER A 54 -11.04 -6.27 4.26
N THR A 55 -10.30 -7.18 3.62
CA THR A 55 -9.06 -7.75 4.17
C THR A 55 -7.88 -6.98 3.60
N TRP A 56 -7.02 -6.49 4.49
CA TRP A 56 -5.83 -5.76 4.12
C TRP A 56 -4.64 -6.70 3.88
N THR A 57 -3.98 -6.51 2.75
CA THR A 57 -2.70 -7.11 2.42
C THR A 57 -1.69 -5.99 2.23
N THR A 58 -0.65 -5.98 3.07
CA THR A 58 0.48 -5.06 2.87
C THR A 58 1.25 -5.50 1.63
N LEU A 59 1.44 -4.56 0.70
CA LEU A 59 2.26 -4.75 -0.49
C LEU A 59 3.46 -3.80 -0.38
N ARG A 60 4.61 -4.19 -0.92
CA ARG A 60 5.82 -3.35 -0.93
C ARG A 60 6.36 -3.24 -2.34
N GLU A 61 5.48 -2.85 -3.26
CA GLU A 61 5.79 -2.78 -4.68
C GLU A 61 5.67 -1.33 -5.16
N GLY A 62 6.81 -0.76 -5.52
CA GLY A 62 6.92 0.62 -5.98
C GLY A 62 6.31 1.62 -4.97
N ARG A 63 5.26 2.31 -5.42
CA ARG A 63 4.55 3.35 -4.65
C ARG A 63 3.31 2.83 -3.93
N ILE A 64 3.04 1.52 -4.01
CA ILE A 64 1.84 0.91 -3.45
C ILE A 64 2.16 0.39 -2.04
N LEU A 65 1.41 0.88 -1.05
CA LEU A 65 1.56 0.48 0.36
C LEU A 65 0.82 -0.82 0.68
N GLY A 66 -0.21 -1.14 -0.09
CA GLY A 66 -1.00 -2.33 0.10
C GLY A 66 -2.35 -2.25 -0.59
N ARG A 67 -3.08 -3.36 -0.49
CA ARG A 67 -4.41 -3.51 -1.04
C ARG A 67 -5.41 -3.94 0.02
N ALA A 68 -6.63 -3.46 -0.13
CA ALA A 68 -7.79 -3.87 0.62
C ALA A 68 -8.75 -4.59 -0.32
N VAL A 69 -8.90 -5.90 -0.12
CA VAL A 69 -9.77 -6.76 -0.94
C VAL A 69 -11.09 -6.95 -0.20
N PRO A 70 -12.22 -6.49 -0.75
CA PRO A 70 -13.53 -6.71 -0.14
C PRO A 70 -14.06 -8.11 -0.44
N ARG A 71 -15.14 -8.52 0.24
CA ARG A 71 -15.84 -9.76 -0.12
C ARG A 71 -16.57 -9.67 -1.47
N LYS A 72 -17.03 -8.46 -1.83
CA LYS A 72 -17.73 -8.16 -3.08
C LYS A 72 -17.38 -6.73 -3.51
N GLY A 73 -17.25 -6.51 -4.82
CA GLY A 73 -16.93 -5.22 -5.41
C GLY A 73 -15.43 -4.97 -5.59
N PRO A 74 -15.04 -3.75 -5.99
CA PRO A 74 -13.69 -3.47 -6.46
C PRO A 74 -12.65 -3.51 -5.34
N THR A 75 -11.46 -3.97 -5.71
CA THR A 75 -10.26 -3.90 -4.86
C THR A 75 -9.85 -2.46 -4.69
N ALA A 76 -9.19 -2.14 -3.58
CA ALA A 76 -8.69 -0.80 -3.34
C ALA A 76 -7.21 -0.84 -3.00
N TYR A 77 -6.43 -0.01 -3.67
CA TYR A 77 -5.00 0.14 -3.44
C TYR A 77 -4.72 1.45 -2.73
N VAL A 78 -3.85 1.41 -1.72
CA VAL A 78 -3.33 2.64 -1.10
C VAL A 78 -1.98 2.95 -1.74
N VAL A 79 -1.90 4.12 -2.35
CA VAL A 79 -0.70 4.61 -3.02
C VAL A 79 -0.09 5.73 -2.18
N SER A 80 1.24 5.76 -2.08
CA SER A 80 2.01 6.87 -1.52
C SER A 80 3.11 7.32 -2.49
N VAL A 81 3.00 8.59 -2.90
CA VAL A 81 3.97 9.26 -3.74
C VAL A 81 4.65 10.35 -2.94
N ARG A 82 5.98 10.24 -2.80
CA ARG A 82 6.83 11.24 -2.15
C ARG A 82 7.69 11.95 -3.17
N HIS A 83 7.70 13.26 -3.10
CA HIS A 83 8.55 14.13 -3.91
C HIS A 83 8.83 15.45 -3.18
N LEU A 84 10.09 15.89 -3.17
CA LEU A 84 10.54 17.14 -2.54
C LEU A 84 10.00 17.37 -1.12
N GLY A 85 9.99 16.32 -0.29
CA GLY A 85 9.51 16.38 1.09
C GLY A 85 7.99 16.52 1.25
N LYS A 86 7.22 16.46 0.15
CA LYS A 86 5.77 16.36 0.15
C LYS A 86 5.34 14.93 -0.16
N GLU A 87 4.24 14.50 0.44
CA GLU A 87 3.68 13.17 0.26
C GLU A 87 2.22 13.30 -0.19
N TYR A 88 1.93 12.76 -1.36
CA TYR A 88 0.57 12.52 -1.84
C TYR A 88 0.20 11.08 -1.50
N ARG A 89 -0.91 10.90 -0.77
CA ARG A 89 -1.48 9.58 -0.54
C ARG A 89 -2.88 9.55 -1.13
N ALA A 90 -3.23 8.41 -1.72
CA ALA A 90 -4.56 8.21 -2.26
C ALA A 90 -4.99 6.75 -2.16
N ILE A 91 -6.29 6.55 -2.21
CA ILE A 91 -6.92 5.24 -2.39
C ILE A 91 -7.42 5.17 -3.83
N ALA A 92 -6.92 4.21 -4.59
CA ALA A 92 -7.41 3.91 -5.92
C ALA A 92 -8.35 2.69 -5.86
N SER A 93 -9.58 2.85 -6.34
CA SER A 93 -10.53 1.76 -6.57
C SER A 93 -10.19 1.10 -7.91
N VAL A 94 -10.00 -0.20 -7.90
CA VAL A 94 -9.55 -0.98 -9.06
C VAL A 94 -10.52 -2.13 -9.29
N ASP A 95 -10.98 -2.26 -10.53
CA ASP A 95 -11.88 -3.34 -10.95
C ASP A 95 -11.08 -4.63 -11.24
N ASP A 96 -11.79 -5.73 -11.50
CA ASP A 96 -11.17 -7.05 -11.71
C ASP A 96 -10.31 -7.13 -12.99
N ASP A 97 -10.49 -6.21 -13.93
CA ASP A 97 -9.65 -6.06 -15.13
C ASP A 97 -8.36 -5.25 -14.87
N GLY A 98 -8.15 -4.78 -13.64
CA GLY A 98 -7.01 -3.95 -13.27
C GLY A 98 -7.16 -2.47 -13.64
N SER A 99 -8.35 -2.05 -14.12
CA SER A 99 -8.64 -0.65 -14.42
C SER A 99 -8.96 0.15 -13.16
N VAL A 100 -8.43 1.38 -13.09
CA VAL A 100 -8.71 2.29 -11.97
C VAL A 100 -10.02 3.02 -12.24
N THR A 101 -11.01 2.80 -11.38
CA THR A 101 -12.37 3.36 -11.54
C THR A 101 -12.55 4.69 -10.83
N LYS A 102 -11.93 4.86 -9.66
CA LYS A 102 -12.00 6.09 -8.84
C LYS A 102 -10.73 6.27 -8.01
N VAL A 103 -10.35 7.52 -7.77
CA VAL A 103 -9.23 7.88 -6.90
C VAL A 103 -9.71 8.82 -5.80
N TYR A 104 -9.41 8.47 -4.55
CA TYR A 104 -9.76 9.24 -3.36
C TYR A 104 -8.48 9.76 -2.70
N PRO A 105 -8.16 11.06 -2.81
CA PRO A 105 -6.99 11.62 -2.14
C PRO A 105 -7.18 11.52 -0.62
N LEU A 106 -6.18 10.99 0.08
CA LEU A 106 -6.11 10.96 1.53
C LEU A 106 -5.52 12.28 2.03
N ALA A 107 -6.01 12.77 3.17
CA ALA A 107 -5.54 14.03 3.74
C ALA A 107 -4.02 14.02 3.99
N GLY A 108 -3.30 14.88 3.26
CA GLY A 108 -1.86 15.05 3.35
C GLY A 108 -1.35 15.97 2.24
N GLY A 109 -0.76 17.12 2.60
CA GLY A 109 -0.07 18.00 1.65
C GLY A 109 -0.95 18.75 0.63
N ILE A 110 -2.27 18.79 0.83
CA ILE A 110 -3.27 19.43 -0.06
C ILE A 110 -2.94 20.90 -0.35
N ASP A 111 -2.25 21.57 0.58
CA ASP A 111 -1.82 22.97 0.44
C ASP A 111 -0.70 23.18 -0.59
N SER A 112 -0.09 22.11 -1.12
CA SER A 112 0.92 22.22 -2.15
C SER A 112 0.33 22.04 -3.55
N ALA A 113 0.66 22.97 -4.45
CA ALA A 113 0.29 22.90 -5.86
C ALA A 113 0.71 21.56 -6.50
N TYR A 114 1.85 21.01 -6.06
CA TYR A 114 2.35 19.71 -6.48
C TYR A 114 1.41 18.55 -6.16
N VAL A 115 0.99 18.41 -4.89
CA VAL A 115 0.11 17.32 -4.44
C VAL A 115 -1.27 17.44 -5.10
N ARG A 116 -1.79 18.66 -5.23
CA ARG A 116 -3.02 18.91 -5.99
C ARG A 116 -2.88 18.48 -7.45
N ARG A 117 -1.74 18.78 -8.07
CA ARG A 117 -1.47 18.39 -9.46
C ARG A 117 -1.35 16.90 -9.65
N LEU A 118 -0.69 16.19 -8.73
CA LEU A 118 -0.66 14.73 -8.74
C LEU A 118 -2.07 14.13 -8.68
N GLY A 119 -2.95 14.66 -7.84
CA GLY A 119 -4.34 14.18 -7.77
C GLY A 119 -5.11 14.38 -9.07
N ILE A 120 -4.98 15.56 -9.70
CA ILE A 120 -5.60 15.85 -11.00
C ILE A 120 -5.06 14.91 -12.08
N LEU A 121 -3.75 14.73 -12.12
CA LEU A 121 -3.10 13.89 -13.12
C LEU A 121 -3.47 12.42 -12.95
N PHE A 122 -3.50 11.92 -11.70
CA PHE A 122 -3.90 10.56 -11.41
C PHE A 122 -5.35 10.30 -11.89
N ASP A 123 -6.31 11.15 -11.50
CA ASP A 123 -7.69 11.01 -11.95
C ASP A 123 -7.80 11.08 -13.49
N ARG A 124 -7.09 12.02 -14.12
CA ARG A 124 -7.07 12.17 -15.58
C ARG A 124 -6.52 10.94 -16.31
N THR A 125 -5.32 10.49 -15.93
CA THR A 125 -4.65 9.34 -16.56
C THR A 125 -5.44 8.06 -16.33
N SER A 126 -6.05 7.89 -15.14
CA SER A 126 -6.89 6.72 -14.83
C SER A 126 -8.12 6.59 -15.75
N ARG A 127 -8.67 7.71 -16.23
CA ARG A 127 -9.85 7.74 -17.10
C ARG A 127 -9.53 7.78 -18.59
N GLY A 128 -8.25 7.80 -18.97
CA GLY A 128 -7.80 7.90 -20.37
C GLY A 128 -8.22 9.22 -21.06
N GLY A 129 -8.51 10.28 -20.31
CA GLY A 129 -9.07 11.52 -20.85
C GLY A 129 -8.00 12.57 -21.18
N ALA A 130 -8.08 13.19 -22.36
CA ALA A 130 -7.37 14.43 -22.66
C ALA A 130 -8.07 15.60 -21.96
N GLY A 131 -7.55 16.03 -20.81
CA GLY A 131 -8.07 17.17 -20.05
C GLY A 131 -7.60 18.51 -20.60
N SER A 132 -8.44 19.54 -20.55
CA SER A 132 -8.08 20.92 -20.91
C SER A 132 -7.21 21.62 -19.85
N ASP A 133 -7.17 21.08 -18.63
CA ASP A 133 -6.30 21.55 -17.55
C ASP A 133 -4.93 20.87 -17.68
N LEU A 134 -4.05 21.43 -18.51
CA LEU A 134 -2.67 21.00 -18.72
C LEU A 134 -1.70 21.90 -17.94
N SER A 135 -0.71 21.30 -17.28
CA SER A 135 0.34 22.01 -16.56
C SER A 135 1.70 21.59 -17.07
N PRO A 136 2.70 22.48 -17.13
CA PRO A 136 4.08 22.10 -17.44
C PRO A 136 4.62 20.99 -16.53
N LEU A 137 4.12 20.93 -15.28
CA LEU A 137 4.49 19.90 -14.32
C LEU A 137 4.02 18.49 -14.73
N ASP A 138 2.99 18.37 -15.58
CA ASP A 138 2.45 17.07 -15.98
C ASP A 138 3.51 16.19 -16.64
N SER A 139 4.32 16.78 -17.51
CA SER A 139 5.39 16.06 -18.22
C SER A 139 6.38 15.35 -17.29
N ALA A 140 6.63 15.92 -16.11
CA ALA A 140 7.54 15.35 -15.12
C ALA A 140 6.84 14.34 -14.20
N LEU A 141 5.51 14.40 -14.07
CA LEU A 141 4.73 13.59 -13.13
C LEU A 141 4.03 12.41 -13.81
N GLU A 142 3.75 12.53 -15.10
CA GLU A 142 3.02 11.54 -15.88
C GLU A 142 3.70 10.18 -15.91
N PRO A 143 5.03 10.07 -16.12
CA PRO A 143 5.70 8.77 -16.05
C PRO A 143 5.52 8.09 -14.70
N LEU A 144 5.49 8.88 -13.61
CA LEU A 144 5.30 8.36 -12.27
C LEU A 144 3.87 7.85 -12.05
N ILE A 145 2.87 8.53 -12.59
CA ILE A 145 1.48 8.08 -12.50
C ILE A 145 1.27 6.83 -13.37
N ILE A 146 1.84 6.79 -14.57
CA ILE A 146 1.77 5.62 -15.46
C ILE A 146 2.38 4.39 -14.79
N ASP A 147 3.58 4.51 -14.22
CA ASP A 147 4.24 3.42 -13.47
C ASP A 147 3.36 2.87 -12.34
N ILE A 148 2.65 3.76 -11.62
CA ILE A 148 1.72 3.36 -10.55
C ILE A 148 0.53 2.58 -11.12
N LEU A 149 -0.07 3.06 -12.20
CA LEU A 149 -1.21 2.41 -12.85
C LEU A 149 -0.80 1.02 -13.38
N GLU A 150 0.32 0.93 -14.09
CA GLU A 150 0.87 -0.32 -14.60
C GLU A 150 1.18 -1.32 -13.48
N THR A 151 1.77 -0.84 -12.38
CA THR A 151 2.03 -1.69 -11.20
C THR A 151 0.73 -2.23 -10.61
N MET A 152 -0.32 -1.39 -10.47
CA MET A 152 -1.63 -1.84 -9.96
C MET A 152 -2.27 -2.86 -10.90
N THR A 153 -2.23 -2.63 -12.22
CA THR A 153 -2.76 -3.57 -13.21
C THR A 153 -2.01 -4.90 -13.17
N SER A 154 -0.68 -4.88 -13.06
CA SER A 154 0.14 -6.09 -12.92
C SER A 154 -0.21 -6.86 -11.64
N LEU A 155 -0.35 -6.16 -10.51
CA LEU A 155 -0.71 -6.74 -9.22
C LEU A 155 -2.10 -7.39 -9.22
N GLU A 156 -3.05 -6.77 -9.93
CA GLU A 156 -4.40 -7.31 -10.09
C GLU A 156 -4.41 -8.54 -10.98
N ARG A 157 -3.69 -8.51 -12.11
CA ARG A 157 -3.56 -9.67 -12.98
C ARG A 157 -2.99 -10.89 -12.24
N VAL A 158 -1.90 -10.71 -11.49
CA VAL A 158 -1.30 -11.80 -10.70
C VAL A 158 -2.28 -12.31 -9.63
N ARG A 159 -3.08 -11.43 -9.02
CA ARG A 159 -4.11 -11.83 -8.05
C ARG A 159 -5.17 -12.71 -8.68
N MET A 160 -5.66 -12.33 -9.87
CA MET A 160 -6.70 -13.07 -10.57
C MET A 160 -6.20 -14.43 -11.05
N GLU A 161 -4.97 -14.50 -11.57
CA GLU A 161 -4.33 -15.77 -11.94
C GLU A 161 -4.25 -16.75 -10.75
N VAL A 162 -3.80 -16.28 -9.58
CA VAL A 162 -3.75 -17.10 -8.36
C VAL A 162 -5.14 -17.51 -7.87
N SER A 163 -6.16 -16.66 -8.05
CA SER A 163 -7.53 -16.97 -7.61
C SER A 163 -8.25 -17.97 -8.51
N ASP A 164 -7.89 -18.06 -9.79
CA ASP A 164 -8.50 -19.01 -10.73
C ASP A 164 -7.92 -20.41 -10.59
N ASP A 165 -6.65 -20.55 -10.17
CA ASP A 165 -6.01 -21.84 -9.87
C ASP A 165 -6.60 -22.53 -8.61
N ASP A 166 -7.23 -21.77 -7.71
CA ASP A 166 -7.83 -22.28 -6.47
C ASP A 166 -9.30 -22.76 -6.64
N ARG A 167 -9.84 -22.80 -7.87
CA ARG A 167 -11.22 -23.23 -8.19
C ARG A 167 -11.29 -24.59 -8.87
#